data_AF-A0AA38FRB1-F1
#
_entry.id   AF-A0AA38FRB1-F1
#
_cell.length_a   1.000
_cell.length_b   1.000
_cell.length_c   1.000
_cell.angle_alpha   90.00
_cell.angle_beta   90.00
_cell.angle_gamma   90.00
#
_symmetry.space_group_name_H-M   'P 1'
#
loop_
_entity.id
_entity.type
_entity.pdbx_description
1 polymer ?
#
loop_
_entity_poly.entity_id
_entity_poly.type
_entity_poly.pdbx_seq_one_letter_code
_entity_poly.pdbx_strand_id
1 'polypeptide(L)'
;MGRNKRDTEFLDKACDRYSTFRKRRGGLRKKVKELSTLCGIKAVMICRGQKKSQEENPRFKCWAYDSSKLTRDAGEFIHLLNSLSREERSKAIYEQEKMLNEQIKDVKKQLVKQKRITAEVEKRLQSRPRYSIDDLRHLRNQVEA
;
A
#
# COMPACT_ATOMS: atom_id res chain seq x y z
N MET A 1 -18.72 2.60 -21.24
CA MET A 1 -17.36 3.11 -20.95
C MET A 1 -16.65 2.17 -20.00
N GLY A 2 -15.54 1.58 -20.43
CA GLY A 2 -14.77 0.61 -19.65
C GLY A 2 -13.97 1.29 -18.54
N ARG A 3 -13.87 0.64 -17.38
CA ARG A 3 -13.06 1.13 -16.26
C ARG A 3 -11.58 0.87 -16.56
N ASN A 4 -10.74 1.90 -16.48
CA ASN A 4 -9.29 1.73 -16.65
C ASN A 4 -8.73 0.73 -15.62
N LYS A 5 -7.86 -0.17 -16.10
CA LYS A 5 -7.04 -1.03 -15.24
C LYS A 5 -6.22 -0.14 -14.30
N ARG A 6 -6.14 -0.53 -13.03
CA ARG A 6 -5.28 0.13 -12.04
C ARG A 6 -4.21 -0.83 -11.60
N ASP A 7 -3.00 -0.31 -11.44
CA ASP A 7 -1.88 -1.07 -10.89
C ASP A 7 -2.11 -1.37 -9.41
N THR A 8 -1.52 -2.48 -8.95
CA THR A 8 -1.58 -2.93 -7.55
C THR A 8 -0.51 -2.22 -6.73
N GLU A 9 -0.69 -0.92 -6.55
CA GLU A 9 0.20 -0.03 -5.81
C GLU A 9 -0.52 0.73 -4.69
N PHE A 10 0.25 1.37 -3.82
CA PHE A 10 -0.31 2.23 -2.78
C PHE A 10 -0.90 3.50 -3.40
N LEU A 11 -2.13 3.84 -3.03
CA LEU A 11 -2.80 5.05 -3.50
C LEU A 11 -2.42 6.24 -2.63
N ASP A 12 -1.72 7.24 -3.16
CA ASP A 12 -1.27 8.41 -2.36
C ASP A 12 -2.43 9.29 -1.86
N LYS A 13 -3.42 9.52 -2.72
CA LYS A 13 -4.60 10.35 -2.40
C LYS A 13 -5.46 9.67 -1.33
N ALA A 14 -5.56 10.29 -0.15
CA ALA A 14 -6.27 9.73 1.00
C ALA A 14 -7.76 9.46 0.72
N CYS A 15 -8.45 10.38 0.03
CA CYS A 15 -9.86 10.22 -0.34
C CYS A 15 -10.08 9.02 -1.29
N ASP A 16 -9.22 8.86 -2.30
CA ASP A 16 -9.28 7.75 -3.24
C ASP A 16 -8.94 6.42 -2.58
N ARG A 17 -7.94 6.42 -1.70
CA ARG A 17 -7.54 5.25 -0.91
C ARG A 17 -8.68 4.78 0.00
N TYR A 18 -9.34 5.70 0.71
CA TYR A 18 -10.48 5.37 1.57
C TYR A 18 -11.68 4.83 0.78
N SER A 19 -12.06 5.52 -0.30
CA SER A 19 -13.20 5.11 -1.12
C SER A 19 -12.95 3.74 -1.78
N THR A 20 -11.72 3.52 -2.26
CA THR A 20 -11.29 2.24 -2.83
C THR A 20 -11.29 1.14 -1.78
N PHE A 21 -10.76 1.39 -0.58
CA PHE A 21 -10.79 0.44 0.53
C PHE A 21 -12.23 0.02 0.89
N ARG A 22 -13.13 0.99 1.06
CA ARG A 22 -14.54 0.71 1.40
C ARG A 22 -15.21 -0.16 0.32
N LYS A 23 -15.02 0.18 -0.96
CA LYS A 23 -15.59 -0.56 -2.10
C LYS A 23 -14.99 -1.97 -2.21
N ARG A 24 -13.66 -2.09 -2.19
CA ARG A 24 -12.97 -3.38 -2.31
C ARG A 24 -13.24 -4.30 -1.12
N ARG A 25 -13.27 -3.78 0.10
CA ARG A 25 -13.67 -4.57 1.30
C ARG A 25 -15.09 -5.11 1.18
N GLY A 26 -16.03 -4.30 0.69
CA GLY A 26 -17.40 -4.74 0.44
C GLY A 26 -17.49 -5.86 -0.59
N GLY A 27 -16.75 -5.73 -1.70
CA GLY A 27 -16.65 -6.75 -2.74
C GLY A 27 -15.98 -8.04 -2.25
N LEU A 28 -14.87 -7.93 -1.52
CA LEU A 28 -14.17 -9.08 -0.94
C LEU A 28 -15.07 -9.84 0.04
N ARG A 29 -15.77 -9.14 0.93
CA ARG A 29 -16.76 -9.75 1.83
C ARG A 29 -17.83 -10.53 1.05
N LYS A 30 -18.35 -9.97 -0.05
CA LYS A 30 -19.33 -10.66 -0.89
C LYS A 30 -18.75 -11.95 -1.46
N LYS A 31 -17.51 -11.90 -1.96
CA LYS A 31 -16.81 -13.07 -2.52
C LYS A 31 -16.51 -14.14 -1.49
N VAL A 32 -16.10 -13.76 -0.27
CA VAL A 32 -15.89 -14.73 0.82
C VAL A 32 -17.22 -15.39 1.22
N LYS A 33 -18.33 -14.63 1.25
CA LYS A 33 -19.67 -15.20 1.47
C LYS A 33 -20.07 -16.18 0.36
N GLU A 34 -19.92 -15.79 -0.90
CA GLU A 34 -20.20 -16.68 -2.04
C GLU A 34 -19.35 -17.96 -1.97
N LEU A 35 -18.05 -17.83 -1.69
CA LEU A 35 -17.13 -18.98 -1.58
C LEU A 35 -17.53 -19.93 -0.45
N SER A 36 -17.81 -19.40 0.75
CA SER A 36 -18.22 -20.22 1.89
C SER A 36 -19.55 -20.92 1.64
N THR A 37 -20.53 -20.24 1.05
CA THR A 37 -21.83 -20.84 0.70
C THR A 37 -21.72 -21.89 -0.40
N LEU A 38 -21.00 -21.61 -1.50
CA LEU A 38 -20.94 -22.51 -2.66
C LEU A 38 -20.07 -23.74 -2.41
N CYS A 39 -18.99 -23.60 -1.65
CA CYS A 39 -18.06 -24.70 -1.38
C CYS A 39 -18.31 -25.38 -0.02
N GLY A 40 -19.25 -24.89 0.79
CA GLY A 40 -19.52 -25.43 2.12
C GLY A 40 -18.35 -25.28 3.11
N ILE A 41 -17.45 -24.32 2.89
CA ILE A 41 -16.27 -24.10 3.73
C ILE A 41 -16.49 -23.01 4.76
N LYS A 42 -15.89 -23.17 5.96
CA LYS A 42 -15.79 -22.08 6.93
C LYS A 42 -14.74 -21.08 6.47
N ALA A 43 -15.11 -19.80 6.39
CA ALA A 43 -14.20 -18.73 5.98
C ALA A 43 -14.30 -17.52 6.92
N VAL A 44 -13.15 -16.96 7.25
CA VAL A 44 -13.01 -15.77 8.10
C VAL A 44 -12.20 -14.71 7.34
N MET A 45 -12.66 -13.46 7.40
CA MET A 45 -11.97 -12.32 6.79
C MET A 45 -11.64 -11.28 7.85
N ILE A 46 -10.34 -11.02 8.05
CA ILE A 46 -9.84 -9.98 8.96
C ILE A 46 -9.26 -8.85 8.11
N CYS A 47 -9.79 -7.63 8.28
CA CYS A 47 -9.33 -6.46 7.52
C CYS A 47 -9.08 -5.26 8.45
N ARG A 48 -7.92 -4.64 8.30
CA ARG A 48 -7.55 -3.38 8.97
C ARG A 48 -7.47 -2.25 7.95
N GLY A 49 -8.19 -1.15 8.23
CA GLY A 49 -8.18 0.05 7.41
C GLY A 49 -7.48 1.21 8.11
N GLN A 50 -7.21 2.29 7.36
CA GLN A 50 -6.67 3.54 7.92
C GLN A 50 -7.77 4.31 8.68
N LYS A 51 -7.39 4.97 9.78
CA LYS A 51 -8.25 5.91 10.53
C LYS A 51 -8.57 7.14 9.69
N LYS A 52 -9.81 7.63 9.78
CA LYS A 52 -10.25 8.86 9.10
C LYS A 52 -10.05 10.14 9.94
N SER A 53 -10.02 10.02 11.27
CA SER A 53 -9.76 11.09 12.24
C SER A 53 -9.49 10.47 13.62
N GLN A 54 -9.11 11.28 14.62
CA GLN A 54 -8.86 10.82 16.00
C GLN A 54 -10.09 10.16 16.67
N GLU A 55 -11.30 10.33 16.14
CA GLU A 55 -12.56 9.86 16.77
C GLU A 55 -13.06 8.49 16.27
N GLU A 56 -12.64 8.01 15.10
CA GLU A 56 -12.94 6.63 14.71
C GLU A 56 -11.89 5.69 15.30
N ASN A 57 -12.23 5.06 16.43
CA ASN A 57 -11.49 3.95 17.04
C ASN A 57 -11.08 2.96 15.93
N PRO A 58 -9.82 2.47 15.85
CA PRO A 58 -9.36 1.60 14.77
C PRO A 58 -9.92 0.20 15.01
N ARG A 59 -11.24 0.06 15.00
CA ARG A 59 -11.91 -1.21 15.21
C ARG A 59 -11.61 -2.05 13.98
N PHE A 60 -10.83 -3.10 14.20
CA PHE A 60 -10.73 -4.24 13.30
C PHE A 60 -12.15 -4.57 12.80
N LYS A 61 -12.35 -4.49 11.49
CA LYS A 61 -13.61 -4.92 10.89
C LYS A 61 -13.41 -6.36 10.45
N CYS A 62 -13.65 -7.27 11.37
CA CYS A 62 -13.68 -8.70 11.13
C CYS A 62 -15.05 -9.09 10.58
N TRP A 63 -15.06 -10.06 9.67
CA TRP A 63 -16.27 -10.67 9.14
C TRP A 63 -16.10 -12.20 9.12
N ALA A 64 -17.18 -12.91 9.40
CA ALA A 64 -17.26 -14.36 9.34
C ALA A 64 -18.57 -14.76 8.67
N TYR A 65 -18.59 -16.00 8.20
CA TYR A 65 -19.77 -16.65 7.64
C TYR A 65 -20.98 -16.57 8.58
N ASP A 66 -20.76 -16.76 9.89
CA ASP A 66 -21.75 -16.57 10.95
C ASP A 66 -21.35 -15.36 11.82
N SER A 67 -22.11 -14.27 11.73
CA SER A 67 -21.83 -13.04 12.48
C SER A 67 -21.98 -13.21 13.99
N SER A 68 -22.77 -14.19 14.44
CA SER A 68 -22.96 -14.47 15.86
C SER A 68 -21.79 -15.24 16.48
N LYS A 69 -20.97 -15.90 15.66
CA LYS A 69 -19.83 -16.74 16.09
C LYS A 69 -18.48 -16.20 15.65
N LEU A 70 -18.43 -14.98 15.13
CA LEU A 70 -17.24 -14.35 14.57
C LEU A 70 -15.99 -14.46 15.45
N THR A 71 -16.12 -14.17 16.75
CA THR A 71 -15.00 -14.24 17.71
C THR A 71 -14.53 -15.67 17.95
N ARG A 72 -15.47 -16.62 18.01
CA ARG A 72 -15.17 -18.03 18.20
C ARG A 72 -14.56 -18.65 16.94
N ASP A 73 -15.19 -18.48 15.79
CA ASP A 73 -14.72 -19.04 14.52
C ASP A 73 -13.36 -18.46 14.11
N ALA A 74 -13.13 -17.15 14.34
CA ALA A 74 -11.80 -16.55 14.15
C ALA A 74 -10.79 -17.10 15.15
N GLY A 75 -11.18 -17.30 16.42
CA GLY A 75 -10.34 -17.90 17.45
C GLY A 75 -9.94 -19.34 17.14
N GLU A 76 -10.91 -20.18 16.73
CA GLU A 76 -10.68 -21.55 16.25
C GLU A 76 -9.70 -21.57 15.07
N PHE A 77 -9.87 -20.66 14.10
CA PHE A 77 -8.98 -20.56 12.95
C PHE A 77 -7.56 -20.15 13.33
N ILE A 78 -7.40 -19.16 14.22
CA ILE A 78 -6.10 -18.70 14.71
C ILE A 78 -5.43 -19.80 15.53
N HIS A 79 -6.19 -20.51 16.37
CA HIS A 79 -5.67 -21.62 17.16
C HIS A 79 -5.22 -22.78 16.26
N LEU A 80 -6.04 -23.16 15.28
CA LEU A 80 -5.69 -24.18 14.28
C LEU A 80 -4.42 -23.79 13.53
N LEU A 81 -4.34 -22.55 13.05
CA LEU A 81 -3.13 -22.02 12.43
C LEU A 81 -1.93 -22.12 13.38
N ASN A 82 -2.08 -21.83 14.67
CA ASN A 82 -1.02 -21.90 15.68
C ASN A 82 -0.59 -23.33 16.04
N SER A 83 -1.47 -24.32 15.86
CA SER A 83 -1.12 -25.73 16.07
C SER A 83 -0.36 -26.38 14.92
N LEU A 84 -0.38 -25.79 13.72
CA LEU A 84 0.31 -26.35 12.55
C LEU A 84 1.83 -26.11 12.61
N SER A 85 2.61 -27.09 12.14
CA SER A 85 4.06 -26.94 11.99
C SER A 85 4.41 -25.87 10.93
N ARG A 86 5.66 -25.40 10.92
CA ARG A 86 6.10 -24.35 9.97
C ARG A 86 5.93 -24.75 8.50
N GLU A 87 6.11 -26.02 8.18
CA GLU A 87 6.01 -26.55 6.82
C GLU A 87 4.55 -26.75 6.37
N GLU A 88 3.67 -27.12 7.29
CA GLU A 88 2.23 -27.20 7.02
C GLU A 88 1.63 -25.81 6.87
N ARG A 89 2.10 -24.85 7.68
CA ARG A 89 1.76 -23.43 7.55
C ARG A 89 2.15 -22.87 6.19
N SER A 90 3.35 -23.12 5.70
CA SER A 90 3.80 -22.58 4.41
C SER A 90 3.05 -23.17 3.22
N LYS A 91 2.49 -24.38 3.35
CA LYS A 91 1.62 -25.01 2.34
C LYS A 91 0.16 -24.54 2.45
N ALA A 92 -0.34 -24.36 3.67
CA ALA A 92 -1.72 -23.97 3.94
C ALA A 92 -1.97 -22.46 3.79
N ILE A 93 -0.95 -21.63 3.98
CA ILE A 93 -1.03 -20.18 3.89
C ILE A 93 -0.52 -19.75 2.51
N TYR A 94 -1.41 -19.17 1.71
CA TYR A 94 -1.00 -18.44 0.52
C TYR A 94 -0.38 -17.10 0.91
N GLU A 95 0.95 -17.06 1.03
CA GLU A 95 1.68 -15.84 1.40
C GLU A 95 1.90 -14.92 0.21
N GLN A 96 1.16 -13.80 0.18
CA GLN A 96 1.48 -12.68 -0.71
C GLN A 96 2.71 -11.88 -0.25
N GLU A 97 3.34 -12.26 0.86
CA GLU A 97 4.48 -11.56 1.45
C GLU A 97 5.66 -11.49 0.47
N LYS A 98 5.89 -12.56 -0.31
CA LYS A 98 6.94 -12.57 -1.34
C LYS A 98 6.76 -11.45 -2.36
N MET A 99 5.54 -11.26 -2.87
CA MET A 99 5.23 -10.19 -3.82
C MET A 99 5.42 -8.80 -3.19
N LEU A 100 4.95 -8.62 -1.95
CA LEU A 100 5.14 -7.36 -1.22
C LEU A 100 6.61 -7.06 -0.97
N ASN A 101 7.41 -8.07 -0.58
CA ASN A 101 8.84 -7.92 -0.35
C ASN A 101 9.61 -7.58 -1.65
N GLU A 102 9.19 -8.15 -2.78
CA GLU A 102 9.71 -7.77 -4.11
C GLU A 102 9.40 -6.30 -4.43
N GLN A 103 8.15 -5.86 -4.23
CA GLN A 103 7.77 -4.45 -4.42
C GLN A 103 8.54 -3.51 -3.49
N ILE A 104 8.69 -3.85 -2.20
CA ILE A 104 9.47 -3.07 -1.23
C ILE A 104 10.93 -2.94 -1.69
N LYS A 105 11.51 -4.04 -2.18
CA LYS A 105 12.89 -4.05 -2.69
C LYS A 105 13.05 -3.09 -3.87
N ASP A 106 12.09 -3.07 -4.79
CA ASP A 106 12.14 -2.21 -5.96
C ASP A 106 11.94 -0.72 -5.61
N VAL A 107 11.00 -0.41 -4.71
CA VAL A 107 10.85 0.96 -4.19
C VAL A 107 12.13 1.43 -3.48
N LYS A 108 12.78 0.56 -2.69
CA LYS A 108 14.07 0.88 -2.05
C LYS A 108 15.17 1.17 -3.09
N LYS A 109 15.24 0.40 -4.17
CA LYS A 109 16.19 0.67 -5.28
C LYS A 109 15.91 2.03 -5.92
N GLN A 110 14.65 2.35 -6.20
CA GLN A 110 14.26 3.64 -6.77
C GLN A 110 14.64 4.79 -5.84
N LEU A 111 14.44 4.64 -4.53
CA LEU A 111 14.83 5.63 -3.52
C LEU A 111 16.34 5.90 -3.54
N VAL A 112 17.18 4.86 -3.62
CA VAL A 112 18.64 5.03 -3.70
C VAL A 112 19.04 5.79 -4.97
N LYS A 113 18.41 5.49 -6.11
CA LYS A 113 18.65 6.22 -7.38
C LYS A 113 18.27 7.69 -7.25
N GLN A 114 17.10 7.99 -6.68
CA GLN A 114 16.64 9.37 -6.45
C GLN A 114 17.58 10.16 -5.54
N LYS A 115 18.08 9.54 -4.46
CA LYS A 115 19.09 10.17 -3.57
C LYS A 115 20.38 10.52 -4.30
N ARG A 116 20.86 9.66 -5.20
CA ARG A 116 22.07 9.94 -6.01
C ARG A 116 21.86 11.13 -6.96
N ILE A 117 20.72 11.15 -7.65
CA ILE A 117 20.37 12.27 -8.55
C ILE A 117 20.28 13.58 -7.76
N THR A 118 19.63 13.55 -6.59
CA THR A 118 19.50 14.73 -5.72
C THR A 118 20.88 15.25 -5.30
N ALA A 119 21.78 14.36 -4.85
CA ALA A 119 23.14 14.73 -4.47
C ALA A 119 23.96 15.30 -5.65
N GLU A 120 23.78 14.78 -6.86
CA GLU A 120 24.44 15.31 -8.05
C GLU A 120 23.93 16.70 -8.45
N VAL A 121 22.61 16.92 -8.36
CA VAL A 121 21.99 18.23 -8.57
C VAL A 121 22.48 19.23 -7.53
N GLU A 122 22.54 18.86 -6.26
CA GLU A 122 23.09 19.70 -5.19
C GLU A 122 24.54 20.10 -5.47
N LYS A 123 25.39 19.16 -5.90
CA LYS A 123 26.78 19.45 -6.28
C LYS A 123 26.86 20.44 -7.45
N ARG A 124 26.03 20.27 -8.49
CA ARG A 124 25.96 21.19 -9.63
C ARG A 124 25.48 22.59 -9.23
N LEU A 125 24.54 22.68 -8.28
CA LEU A 125 24.06 23.96 -7.77
C LEU A 125 25.13 24.68 -6.94
N GLN A 126 25.94 23.94 -6.17
CA GLN A 126 27.06 24.50 -5.41
C GLN A 126 28.21 24.97 -6.31
N SER A 127 28.45 24.29 -7.43
CA SER A 127 29.49 24.68 -8.40
C SER A 127 29.04 25.77 -9.38
N ARG A 128 27.78 26.23 -9.33
CA ARG A 128 27.33 27.32 -10.18
C ARG A 128 27.99 28.63 -9.72
N PRO A 129 28.62 29.39 -10.62
CA PRO A 129 29.11 30.71 -10.27
C PRO A 129 27.95 31.57 -9.75
N ARG A 130 28.15 32.19 -8.59
CA ARG A 130 27.23 33.20 -8.08
C ARG A 130 27.51 34.48 -8.86
N TYR A 131 26.68 34.76 -9.85
CA TYR A 131 26.76 36.03 -10.58
C TYR A 131 26.23 37.15 -9.68
N SER A 132 27.00 38.24 -9.56
CA SER A 132 26.50 39.49 -9.02
C SER A 132 25.43 40.06 -9.95
N ILE A 133 24.54 40.91 -9.42
CA ILE A 133 23.56 41.66 -10.22
C ILE A 133 24.27 42.46 -11.32
N ASP A 134 25.47 42.96 -11.02
CA ASP A 134 26.26 43.75 -11.98
C ASP A 134 26.90 42.88 -13.08
N ASP A 135 27.27 41.63 -12.80
CA ASP A 135 27.75 40.68 -13.80
C ASP A 135 26.64 40.34 -14.82
N LEU A 136 25.40 40.20 -14.33
CA LEU A 136 24.23 39.95 -15.17
C LEU A 136 23.87 41.16 -16.04
N ARG A 137 24.06 42.39 -15.52
CA ARG A 137 23.87 43.63 -16.29
C ARG A 137 24.90 43.78 -17.40
N HIS A 138 26.16 43.44 -17.15
CA HIS A 138 27.20 43.47 -18.18
C HIS A 138 26.96 42.47 -19.30
N LEU A 139 26.53 41.25 -18.97
CA LEU A 139 26.17 40.22 -19.96
C LEU A 139 24.97 40.65 -20.81
N ARG A 140 23.95 41.28 -20.21
CA ARG A 140 22.79 41.79 -20.96
C ARG A 140 23.20 42.83 -22.01
N ASN A 141 24.04 43.78 -21.61
CA ASN A 141 24.48 44.85 -22.51
C ASN A 141 25.39 44.36 -23.65
N GLN A 142 26.04 43.19 -23.51
CA GLN A 142 26.82 42.55 -24.58
C GLN A 142 25.95 41.80 -25.60
N VAL A 143 24.72 41.42 -25.25
CA VAL A 143 23.79 40.70 -26.13
C VAL A 143 22.87 41.67 -26.90
N GLU A 144 22.69 42.89 -26.39
CA GLU A 144 21.89 43.95 -27.00
C GLU A 144 22.68 44.86 -27.97
N ALA A 145 23.97 44.58 -28.19
CA ALA A 145 24.86 45.27 -29.14
C ALA A 145 25.12 44.42 -30.39
#